data_AF-A0A3N5LVA4-F1
#
_entry.id   AF-A0A3N5LVA4-F1
#
_cell.length_a   1.000
_cell.length_b   1.000
_cell.length_c   1.000
_cell.angle_alpha   90.00
_cell.angle_beta   90.00
_cell.angle_gamma   90.00
#
_symmetry.space_group_name_H-M   'P 1'
#
loop_
_entity.id
_entity.type
_entity.pdbx_description
1 polymer ?
#
loop_
_entity_poly.entity_id
_entity_poly.type
_entity_poly.pdbx_seq_one_letter_code
_entity_poly.pdbx_strand_id
1 'polypeptide(L)'
;QTEEGWQAGQGEFGNFGMMFPQPVSVTRQGGKADAEETRFWFPVSEVMLEVARESASGASLEKCTPDRVCLEHDPKVVLGGNGVSGPTFVDNAEYRLWVWQTFQADALDMESAAVAHVAYTNAVPFIAFRSLSDLAGGGPGENEIGTFFELAAGNSAAVVMAFLEKWEP
;
A
#
# COMPACT_ATOMS: atom_id res chain seq x y z
N GLN A 1 2.35 28.97 15.81
CA GLN A 1 2.24 30.01 14.77
C GLN A 1 3.50 30.85 14.82
N THR A 2 4.23 30.93 13.72
CA THR A 2 5.35 31.86 13.53
C THR A 2 4.86 33.05 12.70
N GLU A 3 5.71 34.05 12.49
CA GLU A 3 5.39 35.21 11.64
C GLU A 3 5.02 34.81 10.20
N GLU A 4 5.40 33.60 9.75
CA GLU A 4 5.03 33.02 8.45
C GLU A 4 3.80 32.10 8.50
N GLY A 5 3.10 32.02 9.63
CA GLY A 5 1.91 31.16 9.82
C GLY A 5 2.16 29.89 10.63
N TRP A 6 1.29 28.89 10.49
CA TRP A 6 1.46 27.59 11.14
C TRP A 6 2.65 26.85 10.52
N GLN A 7 3.76 26.76 11.25
CA GLN A 7 4.82 25.81 10.93
C GLN A 7 4.32 24.42 11.32
N ALA A 8 3.86 23.64 10.35
CA ALA A 8 3.88 22.20 10.51
C ALA A 8 5.34 21.79 10.77
N GLY A 9 5.56 20.87 11.72
CA GLY A 9 6.91 20.44 12.09
C GLY A 9 7.75 20.13 10.86
N GLN A 10 9.06 20.37 10.95
CA GLN A 10 10.05 20.11 9.88
C GLN A 10 10.14 18.61 9.56
N GLY A 11 9.10 18.06 8.94
CA GLY A 11 9.06 16.71 8.43
C GLY A 11 9.99 16.58 7.23
N GLU A 12 10.43 15.35 6.96
CA GLU A 12 11.25 15.02 5.80
C GLU A 12 10.55 15.33 4.46
N PHE A 13 9.22 15.34 4.47
CA PHE A 13 8.38 15.47 3.28
C PHE A 13 7.66 16.81 3.22
N GLY A 14 7.44 17.30 1.99
CA GLY A 14 6.55 18.44 1.73
C GLY A 14 5.10 18.12 2.08
N ASN A 15 4.22 19.12 1.95
CA ASN A 15 2.79 19.00 2.17
C ASN A 15 2.00 18.97 0.85
N PHE A 16 0.77 18.46 0.90
CA PHE A 16 -0.25 18.66 -0.13
C PHE A 16 -1.36 19.54 0.41
N GLY A 17 -1.41 20.81 -0.01
CA GLY A 17 -2.36 21.77 0.56
C GLY A 17 -2.21 21.88 2.08
N MET A 18 -3.25 21.50 2.83
CA MET A 18 -3.22 21.51 4.30
C MET A 18 -2.85 20.15 4.93
N MET A 19 -2.45 19.16 4.14
CA MET A 19 -2.04 17.83 4.61
C MET A 19 -0.53 17.77 4.77
N PHE A 20 -0.06 17.66 6.02
CA PHE A 20 1.35 17.61 6.38
C PHE A 20 1.71 16.21 6.88
N PRO A 21 2.49 15.42 6.12
CA PRO A 21 2.92 14.09 6.54
C PRO A 21 3.75 14.17 7.81
N GLN A 22 3.47 13.31 8.77
CA GLN A 22 4.23 13.21 10.02
C GLN A 22 4.43 11.73 10.35
N PRO A 23 5.56 11.36 10.96
CA PRO A 23 5.71 10.02 11.50
C PRO A 23 4.79 9.84 12.72
N VAL A 24 4.54 8.59 13.09
CA VAL A 24 3.73 8.20 14.24
C VAL A 24 4.63 7.66 15.36
N SER A 25 4.25 7.91 16.62
CA SER A 25 4.80 7.17 17.76
C SER A 25 4.12 5.81 17.84
N VAL A 26 4.93 4.76 17.99
CA VAL A 26 4.44 3.39 18.20
C VAL A 26 5.16 2.72 19.36
N THR A 27 4.44 1.81 20.02
CA THR A 27 5.04 0.90 21.00
C THR A 27 5.23 -0.47 20.36
N ARG A 28 6.10 -1.29 20.96
CA ARG A 28 6.41 -2.63 20.49
C ARG A 28 6.36 -3.64 21.62
N GLN A 29 5.67 -4.76 21.40
CA GLN A 29 5.63 -5.89 22.33
C GLN A 29 7.04 -6.42 22.60
N GLY A 30 7.34 -6.66 23.87
CA GLY A 30 8.69 -7.04 24.33
C GLY A 30 9.66 -5.86 24.46
N GLY A 31 9.23 -4.63 24.10
CA GLY A 31 9.96 -3.40 24.37
C GLY A 31 9.92 -3.00 25.85
N LYS A 32 10.70 -1.97 26.20
CA LYS A 32 10.69 -1.38 27.55
C LYS A 32 9.31 -0.73 27.81
N ALA A 33 8.80 -0.85 29.04
CA ALA A 33 7.58 -0.18 29.45
C ALA A 33 7.66 1.34 29.18
N ASP A 34 6.56 1.89 28.66
CA ASP A 34 6.42 3.31 28.28
C ASP A 34 7.47 3.83 27.28
N ALA A 35 8.14 2.93 26.55
CA ALA A 35 9.05 3.31 25.48
C ALA A 35 8.31 3.35 24.14
N GLU A 36 8.38 4.50 23.48
CA GLU A 36 7.89 4.71 22.13
C GLU A 36 9.05 4.85 21.15
N GLU A 37 8.78 4.47 19.91
CA GLU A 37 9.65 4.73 18.77
C GLU A 37 8.87 5.48 17.69
N THR A 38 9.55 6.39 17.01
CA THR A 38 8.97 7.16 15.90
C THR A 38 9.14 6.39 14.60
N ARG A 39 8.04 6.19 13.88
CA ARG A 39 8.03 5.52 12.58
C ARG A 39 7.26 6.29 11.54
N PHE A 40 7.88 6.43 10.36
CA PHE A 40 7.17 6.82 9.15
C PHE A 40 6.76 5.58 8.34
N TRP A 41 7.70 4.66 8.14
CA TRP A 41 7.49 3.43 7.40
C TRP A 41 7.41 2.19 8.31
N PHE A 42 6.50 1.28 7.94
CA PHE A 42 6.41 -0.06 8.49
C PHE A 42 6.89 -1.06 7.43
N PRO A 43 8.13 -1.58 7.55
CA PRO A 43 8.67 -2.48 6.56
C PRO A 43 7.94 -3.82 6.59
N VAL A 44 7.79 -4.44 5.42
CA VAL A 44 7.37 -5.84 5.31
C VAL A 44 8.46 -6.78 5.85
N SER A 45 8.08 -7.99 6.19
CA SER A 45 9.03 -9.06 6.55
C SER A 45 9.87 -9.43 5.34
N GLU A 46 11.21 -9.32 5.47
CA GLU A 46 12.16 -9.69 4.42
C GLU A 46 12.02 -11.16 4.02
N VAL A 47 11.76 -12.04 4.99
CA VAL A 47 11.55 -13.48 4.74
C VAL A 47 10.26 -13.70 3.94
N MET A 48 9.16 -13.04 4.31
CA MET A 48 7.91 -13.14 3.55
C MET A 48 8.05 -12.55 2.15
N LEU A 49 8.83 -11.47 1.99
CA LEU A 49 9.08 -10.87 0.69
C LEU A 49 9.88 -11.80 -0.24
N GLU A 50 10.85 -12.54 0.30
CA GLU A 50 11.60 -13.52 -0.48
C GLU A 50 10.71 -14.72 -0.87
N VAL A 51 9.89 -15.23 0.04
CA VAL A 51 8.91 -16.28 -0.29
C VAL A 51 7.92 -15.77 -1.35
N ALA A 52 7.44 -14.53 -1.23
CA ALA A 52 6.57 -13.93 -2.26
C ALA A 52 7.27 -13.82 -3.62
N ARG A 53 8.57 -13.51 -3.66
CA ARG A 53 9.38 -13.51 -4.88
C ARG A 53 9.44 -14.89 -5.52
N GLU A 54 9.70 -15.92 -4.72
CA GLU A 54 9.75 -17.30 -5.20
C GLU A 54 8.37 -17.80 -5.66
N SER A 55 7.29 -17.35 -5.03
CA SER A 55 5.92 -17.73 -5.37
C SER A 55 5.32 -16.95 -6.52
N ALA A 56 5.87 -15.79 -6.89
CA ALA A 56 5.27 -14.88 -7.88
C ALA A 56 5.00 -15.54 -9.23
N SER A 57 5.87 -16.46 -9.68
CA SER A 57 5.70 -17.18 -10.96
C SER A 57 4.63 -18.27 -10.91
N GLY A 58 4.15 -18.66 -9.73
CA GLY A 58 3.12 -19.68 -9.55
C GLY A 58 1.70 -19.15 -9.68
N ALA A 59 1.50 -17.83 -9.60
CA ALA A 59 0.19 -17.22 -9.68
C ALA A 59 -0.25 -17.05 -11.14
N SER A 60 -1.43 -17.59 -11.49
CA SER A 60 -2.11 -17.27 -12.74
C SER A 60 -2.90 -15.98 -12.55
N LEU A 61 -2.59 -14.95 -13.35
CA LEU A 61 -3.27 -13.67 -13.30
C LEU A 61 -4.27 -13.57 -14.47
N GLU A 62 -5.52 -13.31 -14.13
CA GLU A 62 -6.60 -13.09 -15.09
C GLU A 62 -6.48 -11.70 -15.70
N LYS A 63 -6.69 -11.62 -17.02
CA LYS A 63 -6.65 -10.37 -17.78
C LYS A 63 -8.01 -9.69 -17.92
N CYS A 64 -9.10 -10.46 -17.78
CA CYS A 64 -10.44 -10.00 -18.11
C CYS A 64 -11.41 -10.27 -16.97
N THR A 65 -12.39 -9.38 -16.83
CA THR A 65 -13.53 -9.55 -15.92
C THR A 65 -14.47 -10.67 -16.41
N PRO A 66 -15.39 -11.17 -15.55
CA PRO A 66 -16.41 -12.14 -15.98
C PRO A 66 -17.26 -11.67 -17.17
N ASP A 67 -17.51 -10.36 -17.26
CA ASP A 67 -18.24 -9.70 -18.36
C ASP A 67 -17.37 -9.45 -19.60
N ARG A 68 -16.15 -9.99 -19.64
CA ARG A 68 -15.18 -9.91 -20.75
C ARG A 68 -14.67 -8.51 -21.06
N VAL A 69 -14.61 -7.63 -20.06
CA VAL A 69 -13.83 -6.38 -20.14
C VAL A 69 -12.39 -6.72 -19.77
N CYS A 70 -11.45 -6.45 -20.66
CA CYS A 70 -10.06 -6.85 -20.51
C CYS A 70 -9.14 -5.66 -20.29
N LEU A 71 -8.07 -5.88 -19.51
CA LEU A 71 -6.97 -4.94 -19.38
C LEU A 71 -6.25 -4.76 -20.71
N GLU A 72 -5.70 -3.56 -20.95
CA GLU A 72 -4.91 -3.27 -22.15
C GLU A 72 -3.62 -4.10 -22.18
N HIS A 73 -2.94 -4.19 -21.03
CA HIS A 73 -1.71 -4.95 -20.85
C HIS A 73 -1.94 -6.21 -20.03
N ASP A 74 -1.05 -7.18 -20.18
CA ASP A 74 -1.07 -8.37 -19.33
C ASP A 74 -0.74 -7.97 -17.88
N PRO A 75 -1.52 -8.44 -16.88
CA PRO A 75 -1.23 -8.18 -15.48
C PRO A 75 0.10 -8.81 -15.09
N LYS A 76 0.82 -8.16 -14.19
CA LYS A 76 2.11 -8.63 -13.69
C LYS A 76 2.21 -8.43 -12.18
N VAL A 77 2.90 -9.34 -11.51
CA VAL A 77 3.30 -9.14 -10.12
C VAL A 77 4.49 -8.18 -10.08
N VAL A 78 4.37 -7.10 -9.32
CA VAL A 78 5.49 -6.21 -8.98
C VAL A 78 5.87 -6.50 -7.53
N LEU A 79 7.15 -6.75 -7.29
CA LEU A 79 7.67 -7.11 -5.97
C LEU A 79 8.26 -5.89 -5.27
N GLY A 80 7.87 -5.69 -4.01
CA GLY A 80 8.29 -4.54 -3.22
C GLY A 80 7.57 -3.26 -3.63
N GLY A 81 8.24 -2.12 -3.43
CA GLY A 81 7.64 -0.81 -3.62
C GLY A 81 7.02 -0.26 -2.34
N ASN A 82 6.64 1.01 -2.39
CA ASN A 82 5.99 1.67 -1.26
C ASN A 82 4.47 1.67 -1.45
N GLY A 83 3.75 1.45 -0.35
CA GLY A 83 2.30 1.61 -0.29
C GLY A 83 1.94 2.61 0.79
N VAL A 84 0.96 3.48 0.51
CA VAL A 84 0.41 4.39 1.52
C VAL A 84 -1.07 4.12 1.73
N SER A 85 -1.54 4.30 2.97
CA SER A 85 -2.96 4.10 3.29
C SER A 85 -3.57 5.34 3.93
N GLY A 86 -4.85 5.59 3.66
CA GLY A 86 -5.61 6.65 4.29
C GLY A 86 -7.12 6.36 4.28
N PRO A 87 -7.93 7.06 5.08
CA PRO A 87 -9.36 6.75 5.25
C PRO A 87 -10.24 7.17 4.06
N THR A 88 -9.66 7.56 2.94
CA THR A 88 -10.38 8.14 1.80
C THR A 88 -10.13 7.31 0.55
N PHE A 89 -11.20 7.06 -0.21
CA PHE A 89 -11.07 6.59 -1.58
C PHE A 89 -10.46 7.71 -2.43
N VAL A 90 -9.27 7.50 -2.99
CA VAL A 90 -8.54 8.52 -3.73
C VAL A 90 -8.95 8.49 -5.20
N ASP A 91 -9.65 9.54 -5.64
CA ASP A 91 -9.94 9.79 -7.04
C ASP A 91 -9.51 11.23 -7.40
N ASN A 92 -8.21 11.48 -7.31
CA ASN A 92 -7.62 12.81 -7.47
C ASN A 92 -6.23 12.71 -8.08
N ALA A 93 -6.12 13.07 -9.36
CA ALA A 93 -4.88 12.98 -10.14
C ALA A 93 -3.71 13.77 -9.51
N GLU A 94 -3.97 14.98 -9.01
CA GLU A 94 -2.96 15.86 -8.43
C GLU A 94 -2.41 15.26 -7.13
N TYR A 95 -3.31 14.80 -6.25
CA TYR A 95 -2.93 14.16 -5.00
C TYR A 95 -2.17 12.85 -5.24
N ARG A 96 -2.64 12.01 -6.17
CA ARG A 96 -1.96 10.78 -6.57
C ARG A 96 -0.53 11.05 -7.06
N LEU A 97 -0.37 12.05 -7.94
CA LEU A 97 0.95 12.44 -8.46
C LEU A 97 1.87 12.94 -7.35
N TRP A 98 1.34 13.76 -6.44
CA TRP A 98 2.09 14.24 -5.29
C TRP A 98 2.52 13.09 -4.36
N VAL A 99 1.63 12.12 -4.09
CA VAL A 99 1.95 10.91 -3.29
C VAL A 99 3.07 10.12 -3.95
N TRP A 100 3.01 9.90 -5.26
CA TRP A 100 4.08 9.21 -5.99
C TRP A 100 5.39 10.00 -5.95
N GLN A 101 5.37 11.30 -6.21
CA GLN A 101 6.59 12.13 -6.17
C GLN A 101 7.23 12.16 -4.78
N THR A 102 6.41 12.23 -3.72
CA THR A 102 6.87 12.39 -2.34
C THR A 102 7.34 11.06 -1.74
N PHE A 103 6.61 9.98 -1.99
CA PHE A 103 6.81 8.70 -1.31
C PHE A 103 7.24 7.57 -2.23
N GLN A 104 7.27 7.79 -3.55
CA GLN A 104 7.43 6.72 -4.55
C GLN A 104 6.45 5.58 -4.31
N ALA A 105 5.22 5.91 -3.89
CA ALA A 105 4.20 4.91 -3.59
C ALA A 105 3.56 4.38 -4.88
N ASP A 106 3.63 3.06 -5.06
CA ASP A 106 3.08 2.33 -6.20
C ASP A 106 1.59 2.04 -6.02
N ALA A 107 1.11 2.02 -4.78
CA ALA A 107 -0.28 1.78 -4.44
C ALA A 107 -0.77 2.71 -3.31
N LEU A 108 -2.04 3.10 -3.44
CA LEU A 108 -2.80 3.74 -2.37
C LEU A 108 -3.96 2.82 -2.00
N ASP A 109 -4.18 2.64 -0.71
CA ASP A 109 -5.31 1.87 -0.20
C ASP A 109 -5.85 2.49 1.10
N MET A 110 -6.69 1.76 1.83
CA MET A 110 -7.37 2.30 3.00
C MET A 110 -6.99 1.61 4.32
N GLU A 111 -6.17 0.53 4.28
CA GLU A 111 -5.94 -0.30 5.48
C GLU A 111 -4.50 -0.79 5.68
N SER A 112 -3.70 -1.00 4.63
CA SER A 112 -2.45 -1.76 4.72
C SER A 112 -1.46 -1.19 5.74
N ALA A 113 -1.29 0.13 5.82
CA ALA A 113 -0.44 0.79 6.80
C ALA A 113 -0.98 0.64 8.24
N ALA A 114 -2.31 0.66 8.42
CA ALA A 114 -2.92 0.43 9.73
C ALA A 114 -2.73 -1.02 10.20
N VAL A 115 -2.88 -1.99 9.29
CA VAL A 115 -2.58 -3.41 9.58
C VAL A 115 -1.09 -3.59 9.88
N ALA A 116 -0.20 -2.98 9.10
CA ALA A 116 1.24 -3.02 9.32
C ALA A 116 1.64 -2.44 10.68
N HIS A 117 1.03 -1.32 11.09
CA HIS A 117 1.22 -0.74 12.41
C HIS A 117 0.85 -1.75 13.51
N VAL A 118 -0.36 -2.32 13.47
CA VAL A 118 -0.80 -3.28 14.49
C VAL A 118 0.10 -4.51 14.53
N ALA A 119 0.47 -5.06 13.37
CA ALA A 119 1.40 -6.18 13.28
C ALA A 119 2.76 -5.84 13.90
N TYR A 120 3.30 -4.65 13.59
CA TYR A 120 4.55 -4.15 14.15
C TYR A 120 4.49 -4.05 15.68
N THR A 121 3.43 -3.45 16.23
CA THR A 121 3.24 -3.32 17.68
C THR A 121 3.17 -4.67 18.37
N ASN A 122 2.62 -5.69 17.72
CA ASN A 122 2.51 -7.05 18.26
C ASN A 122 3.67 -7.98 17.86
N ALA A 123 4.76 -7.43 17.31
CA ALA A 123 5.92 -8.21 16.85
C ALA A 123 5.55 -9.37 15.88
N VAL A 124 4.52 -9.18 15.06
CA VAL A 124 4.06 -10.15 14.04
C VAL A 124 4.63 -9.76 12.68
N PRO A 125 5.25 -10.70 11.93
CA PRO A 125 5.68 -10.46 10.55
C PRO A 125 4.50 -10.06 9.65
N PHE A 126 4.73 -9.10 8.75
CA PHE A 126 3.69 -8.54 7.88
C PHE A 126 4.16 -8.47 6.42
N ILE A 127 3.25 -8.73 5.50
CA ILE A 127 3.38 -8.43 4.07
C ILE A 127 2.01 -8.04 3.53
N ALA A 128 1.96 -7.10 2.58
CA ALA A 128 0.73 -6.70 1.90
C ALA A 128 0.73 -7.19 0.45
N PHE A 129 -0.40 -7.75 0.02
CA PHE A 129 -0.66 -8.06 -1.38
C PHE A 129 -1.79 -7.13 -1.86
N ARG A 130 -1.52 -6.35 -2.90
CA ARG A 130 -2.49 -5.45 -3.51
C ARG A 130 -2.49 -5.64 -5.01
N SER A 131 -3.68 -5.55 -5.58
CA SER A 131 -3.91 -5.54 -7.02
C SER A 131 -4.70 -4.27 -7.33
N LEU A 132 -4.29 -3.55 -8.37
CA LEU A 132 -4.84 -2.23 -8.69
C LEU A 132 -6.20 -2.39 -9.41
N SER A 133 -7.25 -1.79 -8.84
CA SER A 133 -8.61 -1.77 -9.40
C SER A 133 -8.90 -0.54 -10.24
N ASP A 134 -8.12 0.52 -10.10
CA ASP A 134 -8.28 1.80 -10.77
C ASP A 134 -6.97 2.60 -10.70
N LEU A 135 -6.98 3.79 -11.29
CA LEU A 135 -5.79 4.64 -11.39
C LEU A 135 -5.81 5.88 -10.47
N ALA A 136 -6.67 5.89 -9.45
CA ALA A 136 -6.80 6.95 -8.45
C ALA A 136 -6.95 8.36 -9.05
N GLY A 137 -7.86 8.51 -10.01
CA GLY A 137 -8.07 9.74 -10.80
C GLY A 137 -7.11 9.92 -11.98
N GLY A 138 -6.29 8.92 -12.28
CA GLY A 138 -5.35 8.93 -13.42
C GLY A 138 -5.96 8.55 -14.77
N GLY A 139 -7.19 8.04 -14.79
CA GLY A 139 -7.92 7.68 -16.00
C GLY A 139 -8.50 8.91 -16.72
N PRO A 140 -8.84 8.79 -18.02
CA PRO A 140 -9.44 9.89 -18.78
C PRO A 140 -10.94 10.11 -18.49
N GLY A 141 -11.56 9.27 -17.66
CA GLY A 141 -13.00 9.25 -17.42
C GLY A 141 -13.37 8.89 -15.97
N GLU A 142 -14.55 8.29 -15.81
CA GLU A 142 -15.00 7.79 -14.50
C GLU A 142 -14.06 6.71 -13.96
N ASN A 143 -13.92 6.67 -12.64
CA ASN A 143 -13.06 5.72 -11.96
C ASN A 143 -13.46 4.26 -12.28
N GLU A 144 -12.47 3.44 -12.63
CA GLU A 144 -12.70 2.10 -13.16
C GLU A 144 -12.92 1.03 -12.08
N ILE A 145 -12.94 1.40 -10.80
CA ILE A 145 -13.08 0.44 -9.69
C ILE A 145 -14.31 -0.45 -9.86
N GLY A 146 -15.46 0.09 -10.26
CA GLY A 146 -16.68 -0.69 -10.47
C GLY A 146 -16.54 -1.79 -11.54
N THR A 147 -15.60 -1.61 -12.48
CA THR A 147 -15.31 -2.57 -13.56
C THR A 147 -14.28 -3.61 -13.12
N PHE A 148 -13.17 -3.18 -12.52
CA PHE A 148 -12.02 -4.06 -12.27
C PHE A 148 -11.89 -4.54 -10.82
N PHE A 149 -12.78 -4.15 -9.89
CA PHE A 149 -12.69 -4.58 -8.50
C PHE A 149 -12.64 -6.10 -8.34
N GLU A 150 -13.54 -6.84 -8.99
CA GLU A 150 -13.57 -8.30 -8.92
C GLU A 150 -12.31 -8.94 -9.53
N LEU A 151 -11.84 -8.40 -10.66
CA LEU A 151 -10.60 -8.86 -11.30
C LEU A 151 -9.38 -8.64 -10.40
N ALA A 152 -9.28 -7.45 -9.81
CA ALA A 152 -8.20 -7.10 -8.89
C ALA A 152 -8.22 -8.01 -7.65
N ALA A 153 -9.40 -8.23 -7.06
CA ALA A 153 -9.57 -9.14 -5.92
C ALA A 153 -9.14 -10.58 -6.26
N GLY A 154 -9.59 -11.11 -7.41
CA GLY A 154 -9.22 -12.45 -7.88
C GLY A 154 -7.71 -12.60 -8.09
N ASN A 155 -7.08 -11.63 -8.77
CA ASN A 155 -5.63 -11.63 -8.98
C ASN A 155 -4.84 -11.52 -7.67
N SER A 156 -5.29 -10.67 -6.74
CA SER A 156 -4.66 -10.56 -5.41
C SER A 156 -4.76 -11.88 -4.64
N ALA A 157 -5.92 -12.53 -4.67
CA ALA A 157 -6.13 -13.81 -4.01
C ALA A 157 -5.26 -14.91 -4.63
N ALA A 158 -5.12 -14.96 -5.95
CA ALA A 158 -4.26 -15.92 -6.65
C ALA A 158 -2.79 -15.80 -6.18
N VAL A 159 -2.27 -14.58 -6.03
CA VAL A 159 -0.90 -14.35 -5.53
C VAL A 159 -0.78 -14.75 -4.06
N VAL A 160 -1.76 -14.44 -3.22
CA VAL A 160 -1.78 -14.86 -1.82
C VAL A 160 -1.78 -16.39 -1.70
N MET A 161 -2.58 -17.08 -2.50
CA MET A 161 -2.62 -18.55 -2.49
C MET A 161 -1.27 -19.15 -2.91
N ALA A 162 -0.66 -18.64 -3.98
CA ALA A 162 0.68 -19.08 -4.39
C ALA A 162 1.76 -18.81 -3.32
N PHE A 163 1.64 -17.70 -2.57
CA PHE A 163 2.50 -17.42 -1.41
C PHE A 163 2.29 -18.45 -0.29
N LEU A 164 1.04 -18.72 0.09
CA LEU A 164 0.70 -19.63 1.20
C LEU A 164 1.10 -21.08 0.94
N GLU A 165 1.21 -21.52 -0.32
CA GLU A 165 1.73 -22.84 -0.66
C GLU A 165 3.21 -23.03 -0.29
N LYS A 166 3.97 -21.93 -0.17
CA LYS A 166 5.41 -21.96 0.17
C LYS A 166 5.72 -21.37 1.54
N TRP A 167 4.80 -20.61 2.12
CA TRP A 167 5.02 -19.94 3.40
C TRP A 167 4.91 -20.92 4.57
N GLU A 168 6.02 -21.11 5.27
CA GLU A 168 6.08 -21.81 6.55
C GLU A 168 6.34 -20.79 7.68
N PRO A 169 5.45 -20.68 8.68
CA PRO A 169 5.55 -19.68 9.76
C PRO A 169 6.60 -20.00 10.83
#